data_AF-A0A3B0VD52-F1
#
_entry.id   AF-A0A3B0VD52-F1
#
_cell.length_a   1.000
_cell.length_b   1.000
_cell.length_c   1.000
_cell.angle_alpha   90.00
_cell.angle_beta   90.00
_cell.angle_gamma   90.00
#
_symmetry.space_group_name_H-M   'P 1'
#
loop_
_entity.id
_entity.type
_entity.pdbx_description
1 polymer ?
#
loop_
_entity_poly.entity_id
_entity_poly.type
_entity_poly.pdbx_seq_one_letter_code
_entity_poly.pdbx_strand_id
1 'polypeptide(L)'
;SNIGQISNIGQISNIGQEGNIGTLIALSIQPGTADELIAYNVQELSGPYYLAVVPQDPSVLGTIFSLRVQVTLPVDPYTPVSCNFLDDVPTPAVDASVRTIILANSNEMNERYPTEAVTITNLFNQLTVLANDSNVDGVVVDLNDYSAIQSAYNSWGSNPGNPLEANCVATHIKSLLYSMMPAYPNLEYIVLVGDDRIVPHRRIRDDALVANERNYAAIAESEEISGSLSLRYFLSDDYYAAPIPMPFKDREFYLPQYGLGRLVESPNEILGVVNAFLAQPLLTPQDAMVTGYDFLIDQANLITDTLNNQGVTVISPTDFINNNWTAADFNAQLFGNPVAPDLISLNSHFEHYRFFPNTPDDVFATQIVAGTDYSGSIVFSVGCHSGLSVPDGGTSSALTDRDWPQAFSAQEAVLLGNTGYGYGDSDLVAYSEALMANYVAALGNWSEGPQTVGQAMRMAKQQYFNELAGGSFSNYDEKVLEIMTLYGLCPCCG
;
A
#
# COMPACT_ATOMS: atom_id res chain seq x y z
N SER A 1 37.40 -5.68 -6.44
CA SER A 1 37.41 -4.24 -6.15
C SER A 1 36.19 -3.95 -5.31
N ASN A 2 36.37 -3.75 -4.01
CA ASN A 2 35.27 -3.47 -3.09
C ASN A 2 34.78 -2.04 -3.34
N ILE A 3 33.74 -1.92 -4.15
CA ILE A 3 32.91 -0.73 -4.19
C ILE A 3 32.09 -0.78 -2.90
N GLY A 4 32.37 0.12 -1.96
CA GLY A 4 31.45 0.39 -0.85
C GLY A 4 30.22 1.09 -1.39
N GLN A 5 29.35 0.35 -2.06
CA GLN A 5 27.98 0.77 -2.32
C GLN A 5 27.24 0.69 -1.00
N ILE A 6 26.56 1.77 -0.61
CA ILE A 6 25.50 1.71 0.39
C ILE A 6 24.39 0.86 -0.23
N SER A 7 24.49 -0.46 -0.12
CA SER A 7 23.55 -1.42 -0.71
C SER A 7 22.47 -1.87 0.28
N ASN A 8 22.61 -1.51 1.56
CA ASN A 8 21.65 -1.88 2.60
C ASN A 8 20.87 -0.64 3.05
N ILE A 9 19.92 -0.22 2.21
CA ILE A 9 18.96 0.86 2.53
C ILE A 9 17.98 0.42 3.63
N GLY A 10 17.81 -0.88 3.87
CA GLY A 10 16.99 -1.40 4.97
C GLY A 10 17.45 -1.04 6.38
N GLN A 11 18.60 -0.38 6.54
CA GLN A 11 19.07 0.19 7.82
C GLN A 11 19.14 1.73 7.81
N ILE A 12 18.72 2.38 6.73
CA ILE A 12 18.75 3.84 6.55
C ILE A 12 17.33 4.30 6.17
N SER A 13 16.38 4.07 7.08
CA SER A 13 15.00 4.57 6.98
C SER A 13 14.74 5.81 7.85
N ASN A 14 15.74 6.27 8.62
CA ASN A 14 15.52 7.26 9.67
C ASN A 14 15.72 8.68 9.13
N ILE A 15 14.62 9.37 8.80
CA ILE A 15 14.63 10.77 8.35
C ILE A 15 15.14 11.70 9.47
N GLY A 16 14.92 11.35 10.74
CA GLY A 16 15.30 12.16 11.91
C GLY A 16 16.81 12.43 12.09
N GLN A 17 17.71 11.62 11.51
CA GLN A 17 19.17 11.83 11.63
C GLN A 17 19.86 12.32 10.34
N GLU A 18 19.14 12.46 9.23
CA GLU A 18 19.72 12.80 7.92
C GLU A 18 19.85 14.31 7.63
N GLY A 19 19.90 15.15 8.67
CA GLY A 19 19.98 16.61 8.54
C GLY A 19 21.16 17.16 7.71
N ASN A 20 22.15 16.33 7.32
CA ASN A 20 23.29 16.73 6.48
C ASN A 20 23.63 15.76 5.32
N ILE A 21 22.86 14.67 5.10
CA ILE A 21 23.15 13.67 4.05
C ILE A 21 22.02 13.53 3.01
N GLY A 22 20.81 14.03 3.30
CA GLY A 22 19.60 13.78 2.49
C GLY A 22 19.61 14.22 1.01
N THR A 23 20.64 14.95 0.54
CA THR A 23 20.81 15.29 -0.89
C THR A 23 22.01 14.61 -1.56
N LEU A 24 22.77 13.78 -0.83
CA LEU A 24 23.93 13.06 -1.38
C LEU A 24 23.46 11.83 -2.16
N ILE A 25 23.55 11.91 -3.48
CA ILE A 25 23.05 10.85 -4.37
C ILE A 25 24.09 9.78 -4.73
N ALA A 26 25.38 10.08 -4.58
CA ALA A 26 26.48 9.17 -4.85
C ALA A 26 27.80 9.69 -4.27
N LEU A 27 28.71 8.78 -3.92
CA LEU A 27 30.05 9.08 -3.41
C LEU A 27 31.06 8.08 -4.01
N SER A 28 32.27 8.56 -4.32
CA SER A 28 33.41 7.73 -4.70
C SER A 28 34.58 8.06 -3.77
N ILE A 29 35.21 7.01 -3.24
CA ILE A 29 36.37 7.13 -2.33
C ILE A 29 37.39 6.07 -2.74
N GLN A 30 38.20 6.36 -3.75
CA GLN A 30 39.29 5.48 -4.18
C GLN A 30 40.58 5.83 -3.42
N PRO A 31 41.42 4.83 -3.09
CA PRO A 31 42.67 5.08 -2.37
C PRO A 31 43.71 5.77 -3.27
N GLY A 32 44.40 6.77 -2.72
CA GLY A 32 45.56 7.40 -3.35
C GLY A 32 45.19 8.38 -4.47
N THR A 33 45.84 8.25 -5.64
CA THR A 33 45.59 9.10 -6.83
C THR A 33 44.82 8.35 -7.91
N ALA A 34 44.07 7.31 -7.54
CA ALA A 34 43.23 6.59 -8.49
C ALA A 34 42.08 7.50 -8.96
N ASP A 35 41.64 7.30 -10.21
CA ASP A 35 40.53 8.06 -10.76
C ASP A 35 39.25 7.80 -9.97
N GLU A 36 38.62 8.86 -9.49
CA GLU A 36 37.29 8.80 -8.88
C GLU A 36 36.22 8.70 -9.98
N LEU A 37 35.30 7.76 -9.83
CA LEU A 37 34.18 7.58 -10.76
C LEU A 37 32.87 7.55 -9.99
N ILE A 38 31.94 8.41 -10.41
CA ILE A 38 30.54 8.37 -10.00
C ILE A 38 29.71 8.09 -11.25
N ALA A 39 28.93 7.02 -11.21
CA ALA A 39 27.87 6.76 -12.17
C ALA A 39 26.54 6.81 -11.43
N TYR A 40 25.70 7.77 -11.78
CA TYR A 40 24.37 7.93 -11.20
C TYR A 40 23.35 8.05 -12.32
N ASN A 41 22.31 7.22 -12.28
CA ASN A 41 21.19 7.38 -13.19
C ASN A 41 20.29 8.48 -12.63
N VAL A 42 20.15 9.59 -13.36
CA VAL A 42 19.35 10.75 -12.96
C VAL A 42 17.84 10.49 -13.02
N GLN A 43 17.42 9.39 -13.68
CA GLN A 43 16.07 8.81 -13.57
C GLN A 43 14.96 9.85 -13.68
N GLU A 44 15.08 10.70 -14.71
CA GLU A 44 14.11 11.76 -15.05
C GLU A 44 13.90 12.86 -13.99
N LEU A 45 14.75 12.91 -12.95
CA LEU A 45 14.85 14.07 -12.07
C LEU A 45 15.55 15.21 -12.81
N SER A 46 14.78 16.24 -13.14
CA SER A 46 15.30 17.49 -13.72
C SER A 46 15.75 18.43 -12.60
N GLY A 47 16.93 19.04 -12.74
CA GLY A 47 17.40 20.03 -11.79
C GLY A 47 18.92 20.18 -11.77
N PRO A 48 19.44 21.12 -10.98
CA PRO A 48 20.88 21.27 -10.79
C PRO A 48 21.43 20.13 -9.94
N TYR A 49 22.51 19.51 -10.42
CA TYR A 49 23.32 18.56 -9.66
C TYR A 49 24.63 19.23 -9.26
N TYR A 50 25.02 19.10 -8.00
CA TYR A 50 26.25 19.68 -7.47
C TYR A 50 27.28 18.57 -7.21
N LEU A 51 28.50 18.77 -7.70
CA LEU A 51 29.63 17.88 -7.42
C LEU A 51 30.61 18.59 -6.48
N ALA A 52 30.90 17.96 -5.36
CA ALA A 52 31.97 18.37 -4.46
C ALA A 52 33.16 17.39 -4.58
N VAL A 53 34.36 17.92 -4.82
CA VAL A 53 35.60 17.15 -4.79
C VAL A 53 36.37 17.57 -3.55
N VAL A 54 36.55 16.64 -2.62
CA VAL A 54 37.22 16.88 -1.34
C VAL A 54 38.57 16.16 -1.35
N PRO A 55 39.69 16.85 -1.06
CA PRO A 55 41.00 16.21 -1.00
C PRO A 55 41.08 15.27 0.20
N GLN A 56 41.54 14.03 -0.01
CA GLN A 56 41.78 13.06 1.07
C GLN A 56 42.98 13.44 1.95
N ASP A 57 43.92 14.25 1.43
CA ASP A 57 45.11 14.70 2.15
C ASP A 57 45.34 16.22 1.89
N PRO A 58 45.61 17.04 2.92
CA PRO A 58 45.90 18.47 2.74
C PRO A 58 47.07 18.77 1.80
N SER A 59 48.02 17.84 1.62
CA SER A 59 49.17 17.97 0.73
C SER A 59 48.81 18.05 -0.75
N VAL A 60 47.61 17.60 -1.15
CA VAL A 60 47.12 17.72 -2.54
C VAL A 60 46.30 19.00 -2.79
N LEU A 61 46.14 19.86 -1.78
CA LEU A 61 45.49 21.17 -1.94
C LEU A 61 46.24 22.01 -2.99
N GLY A 62 45.51 22.47 -4.01
CA GLY A 62 46.06 23.28 -5.10
C GLY A 62 46.66 22.47 -6.26
N THR A 63 46.58 21.14 -6.23
CA THR A 63 46.90 20.31 -7.40
C THR A 63 45.77 20.35 -8.43
N ILE A 64 46.12 20.21 -9.73
CA ILE A 64 45.14 20.21 -10.82
C ILE A 64 44.52 18.83 -10.99
N PHE A 65 43.23 18.79 -11.31
CA PHE A 65 42.53 17.58 -11.72
C PHE A 65 41.64 17.86 -12.93
N SER A 66 41.23 16.80 -13.64
CA SER A 66 40.30 16.88 -14.76
C SER A 66 38.96 16.31 -14.35
N LEU A 67 37.88 17.07 -14.55
CA LEU A 67 36.52 16.59 -14.36
C LEU A 67 35.87 16.31 -15.73
N ARG A 68 35.38 15.09 -15.92
CA ARG A 68 34.54 14.73 -17.06
C ARG A 68 33.13 14.40 -16.57
N VAL A 69 32.14 15.12 -17.09
CA VAL A 69 30.72 14.85 -16.86
C VAL A 69 30.10 14.42 -18.19
N GLN A 70 29.41 13.29 -18.18
CA GLN A 70 28.65 12.79 -19.33
C GLN A 70 27.23 12.44 -18.88
N VAL A 71 26.24 12.92 -19.63
CA VAL A 71 24.84 12.54 -19.46
C VAL A 71 24.47 11.68 -20.66
N THR A 72 24.06 10.44 -20.39
CA THR A 72 23.52 9.54 -21.41
C THR A 72 22.01 9.76 -21.47
N LEU A 73 21.47 10.06 -22.65
CA LEU A 73 20.02 10.17 -22.84
C LEU A 73 19.39 8.77 -22.67
N PRO A 74 18.10 8.69 -22.25
CA PRO A 74 17.37 7.43 -22.28
C PRO A 74 17.44 6.80 -23.67
N VAL A 75 17.63 5.48 -23.72
CA VAL A 75 17.75 4.74 -24.99
C VAL A 75 16.41 4.73 -25.73
N ASP A 76 15.30 4.71 -24.99
CA ASP A 76 13.94 4.76 -25.51
C ASP A 76 13.13 5.85 -24.77
N PRO A 77 12.70 6.94 -25.42
CA PRO A 77 11.67 7.80 -24.84
C PRO A 77 10.36 7.00 -24.75
N TYR A 78 9.69 7.01 -23.59
CA TYR A 78 8.37 6.39 -23.47
C TYR A 78 7.45 6.91 -24.56
N THR A 79 6.91 6.00 -25.38
CA THR A 79 5.89 6.36 -26.37
C THR A 79 4.72 6.98 -25.61
N PRO A 80 4.28 8.20 -25.96
CA PRO A 80 3.13 8.81 -25.30
C PRO A 80 1.92 7.89 -25.38
N VAL A 81 1.33 7.57 -24.22
CA VAL A 81 0.09 6.79 -24.15
C VAL A 81 -1.08 7.70 -24.50
N SER A 82 -1.84 7.34 -25.53
CA SER A 82 -3.05 8.07 -25.93
C SER A 82 -4.26 7.45 -25.25
N CYS A 83 -4.66 7.99 -24.10
CA CYS A 83 -5.89 7.58 -23.44
C CYS A 83 -7.09 8.31 -24.06
N ASN A 84 -7.83 7.64 -24.95
CA ASN A 84 -8.96 8.23 -25.65
C ASN A 84 -10.26 7.92 -24.90
N PHE A 85 -10.85 8.92 -24.26
CA PHE A 85 -12.21 8.83 -23.71
C PHE A 85 -13.22 8.77 -24.85
N LEU A 86 -13.83 7.60 -25.08
CA LEU A 86 -14.71 7.39 -26.22
C LEU A 86 -16.19 7.22 -25.89
N ASP A 87 -16.60 7.16 -24.62
CA ASP A 87 -18.00 6.94 -24.24
C ASP A 87 -18.44 7.87 -23.10
N ASP A 88 -19.56 8.58 -23.28
CA ASP A 88 -20.32 9.19 -22.17
C ASP A 88 -21.16 8.07 -21.53
N VAL A 89 -20.74 7.58 -20.37
CA VAL A 89 -21.55 6.63 -19.60
C VAL A 89 -22.76 7.39 -19.03
N PRO A 90 -24.00 7.00 -19.36
CA PRO A 90 -25.18 7.66 -18.82
C PRO A 90 -25.23 7.55 -17.30
N THR A 91 -25.53 8.65 -16.63
CA THR A 91 -25.80 8.63 -15.19
C THR A 91 -27.00 7.72 -14.89
N PRO A 92 -26.86 6.75 -13.96
CA PRO A 92 -27.97 5.90 -13.53
C PRO A 92 -29.15 6.71 -12.97
N ALA A 93 -30.30 6.04 -12.79
CA ALA A 93 -31.41 6.62 -12.06
C ALA A 93 -31.00 6.91 -10.60
N VAL A 94 -31.43 8.06 -10.06
CA VAL A 94 -31.13 8.44 -8.68
C VAL A 94 -31.70 7.40 -7.72
N ASP A 95 -30.85 6.88 -6.84
CA ASP A 95 -31.21 5.95 -5.77
C ASP A 95 -30.49 6.35 -4.48
N ALA A 96 -31.27 6.89 -3.54
CA ALA A 96 -30.75 7.32 -2.24
C ALA A 96 -30.55 6.15 -1.26
N SER A 97 -30.97 4.93 -1.60
CA SER A 97 -30.72 3.76 -0.76
C SER A 97 -29.30 3.21 -0.93
N VAL A 98 -28.65 3.46 -2.08
CA VAL A 98 -27.29 2.99 -2.35
C VAL A 98 -26.26 3.74 -1.49
N ARG A 99 -25.52 2.98 -0.68
CA ARG A 99 -24.38 3.42 0.15
C ARG A 99 -23.04 2.86 -0.30
N THR A 100 -23.01 1.83 -1.15
CA THR A 100 -21.77 1.20 -1.61
C THR A 100 -21.72 1.00 -3.13
N ILE A 101 -20.61 1.33 -3.78
CA ILE A 101 -20.32 0.89 -5.15
C ILE A 101 -19.29 -0.25 -5.09
N ILE A 102 -19.61 -1.39 -5.70
CA ILE A 102 -18.73 -2.57 -5.77
C ILE A 102 -18.23 -2.72 -7.21
N LEU A 103 -16.96 -2.44 -7.45
CA LEU A 103 -16.32 -2.52 -8.76
C LEU A 103 -15.66 -3.89 -8.94
N ALA A 104 -16.04 -4.63 -9.99
CA ALA A 104 -15.45 -5.93 -10.33
C ALA A 104 -15.25 -6.01 -11.85
N ASN A 105 -14.37 -6.89 -12.35
CA ASN A 105 -14.18 -7.07 -13.79
C ASN A 105 -14.23 -8.56 -14.15
N SER A 106 -15.37 -9.01 -14.68
CA SER A 106 -15.57 -10.43 -14.97
C SER A 106 -14.66 -10.93 -16.08
N ASN A 107 -14.35 -10.11 -17.09
CA ASN A 107 -13.49 -10.50 -18.19
C ASN A 107 -12.05 -10.71 -17.72
N GLU A 108 -11.48 -9.72 -17.03
CA GLU A 108 -10.11 -9.83 -16.51
C GLU A 108 -9.97 -11.01 -15.52
N MET A 109 -10.97 -11.24 -14.67
CA MET A 109 -10.96 -12.41 -13.78
C MET A 109 -10.96 -13.73 -14.56
N ASN A 110 -11.78 -13.86 -15.61
CA ASN A 110 -11.80 -15.08 -16.44
C ASN A 110 -10.51 -15.27 -17.24
N GLU A 111 -9.87 -14.18 -17.67
CA GLU A 111 -8.58 -14.23 -18.37
C GLU A 111 -7.44 -14.66 -17.43
N ARG A 112 -7.41 -14.20 -16.18
CA ARG A 112 -6.35 -14.53 -15.22
C ARG A 112 -6.57 -15.86 -14.48
N TYR A 113 -7.83 -16.24 -14.25
CA TYR A 113 -8.21 -17.47 -13.56
C TYR A 113 -9.11 -18.37 -14.43
N PRO A 114 -8.65 -18.81 -15.62
CA PRO A 114 -9.48 -19.56 -16.56
C PRO A 114 -9.96 -20.92 -16.02
N THR A 115 -9.26 -21.48 -15.02
CA THR A 115 -9.66 -22.72 -14.34
C THR A 115 -10.76 -22.52 -13.29
N GLU A 116 -11.10 -21.27 -12.96
CA GLU A 116 -12.07 -20.90 -11.92
C GLU A 116 -13.36 -20.28 -12.48
N ALA A 117 -13.66 -20.44 -13.76
CA ALA A 117 -14.84 -19.84 -14.41
C ALA A 117 -16.17 -20.07 -13.65
N VAL A 118 -16.35 -21.26 -13.05
CA VAL A 118 -17.54 -21.56 -12.22
C VAL A 118 -17.51 -20.77 -10.90
N THR A 119 -16.34 -20.70 -10.25
CA THR A 119 -16.14 -19.90 -9.03
C THR A 119 -16.37 -18.42 -9.30
N ILE A 120 -15.90 -17.88 -10.43
CA ILE A 120 -16.13 -16.49 -10.84
C ILE A 120 -17.63 -16.23 -11.01
N THR A 121 -18.36 -17.15 -11.66
CA THR A 121 -19.84 -17.03 -11.76
C THR A 121 -20.49 -17.01 -10.38
N ASN A 122 -20.06 -17.88 -9.47
CA ASN A 122 -20.56 -17.90 -8.09
C ASN A 122 -20.20 -16.63 -7.33
N LEU A 123 -18.99 -16.09 -7.51
CA LEU A 123 -18.54 -14.85 -6.92
C LEU A 123 -19.44 -13.68 -7.35
N PHE A 124 -19.72 -13.49 -8.64
CA PHE A 124 -20.61 -12.41 -9.09
C PHE A 124 -22.04 -12.53 -8.57
N ASN A 125 -22.56 -13.76 -8.44
CA ASN A 125 -23.83 -14.00 -7.75
C ASN A 125 -23.75 -13.59 -6.27
N GLN A 126 -22.65 -13.92 -5.59
CA GLN A 126 -22.46 -13.59 -4.19
C GLN A 126 -22.21 -12.09 -3.96
N LEU A 127 -21.53 -11.40 -4.88
CA LEU A 127 -21.42 -9.93 -4.86
C LEU A 127 -22.79 -9.28 -4.98
N THR A 128 -23.72 -9.89 -5.75
CA THR A 128 -25.11 -9.43 -5.80
C THR A 128 -25.83 -9.66 -4.47
N VAL A 129 -25.58 -10.77 -3.77
CA VAL A 129 -26.10 -10.99 -2.40
C VAL A 129 -25.53 -9.95 -1.44
N LEU A 130 -24.21 -9.71 -1.48
CA LEU A 130 -23.52 -8.69 -0.70
C LEU A 130 -24.11 -7.30 -0.92
N ALA A 131 -24.31 -6.91 -2.17
CA ALA A 131 -24.93 -5.63 -2.53
C ALA A 131 -26.35 -5.48 -1.96
N ASN A 132 -27.12 -6.57 -1.83
CA ASN A 132 -28.46 -6.52 -1.26
C ASN A 132 -28.49 -6.63 0.28
N ASP A 133 -27.34 -6.82 0.94
CA ASP A 133 -27.28 -6.86 2.40
C ASP A 133 -27.51 -5.46 2.98
N SER A 134 -28.33 -5.37 4.03
CA SER A 134 -28.70 -4.09 4.66
C SER A 134 -27.53 -3.36 5.33
N ASN A 135 -26.42 -4.04 5.59
CA ASN A 135 -25.21 -3.40 6.10
C ASN A 135 -24.37 -2.77 4.97
N VAL A 136 -24.62 -3.14 3.71
CA VAL A 136 -23.86 -2.71 2.53
C VAL A 136 -24.65 -1.73 1.68
N ASP A 137 -25.92 -2.03 1.40
CA ASP A 137 -26.80 -1.30 0.48
C ASP A 137 -26.05 -0.90 -0.82
N GLY A 138 -25.58 -1.91 -1.54
CA GLY A 138 -24.64 -1.75 -2.63
C GLY A 138 -25.23 -1.83 -4.05
N VAL A 139 -24.40 -1.46 -5.01
CA VAL A 139 -24.57 -1.77 -6.44
C VAL A 139 -23.30 -2.43 -6.97
N VAL A 140 -23.45 -3.56 -7.67
CA VAL A 140 -22.35 -4.21 -8.38
C VAL A 140 -22.20 -3.60 -9.76
N VAL A 141 -20.98 -3.23 -10.11
CA VAL A 141 -20.61 -2.65 -11.40
C VAL A 141 -19.56 -3.55 -12.03
N ASP A 142 -19.95 -4.29 -13.06
CA ASP A 142 -19.00 -5.06 -13.86
C ASP A 142 -18.33 -4.16 -14.90
N LEU A 143 -17.02 -3.95 -14.76
CA LEU A 143 -16.22 -3.13 -15.66
C LEU A 143 -16.17 -3.70 -17.08
N ASN A 144 -16.46 -5.01 -17.24
CA ASN A 144 -16.58 -5.64 -18.55
C ASN A 144 -17.77 -5.08 -19.37
N ASP A 145 -18.76 -4.43 -18.76
CA ASP A 145 -19.88 -3.86 -19.51
C ASP A 145 -19.51 -2.61 -20.34
N TYR A 146 -18.27 -2.12 -20.22
CA TYR A 146 -17.82 -0.85 -20.80
C TYR A 146 -16.69 -1.04 -21.83
N SER A 147 -16.99 -0.80 -23.11
CA SER A 147 -16.06 -0.98 -24.23
C SER A 147 -14.78 -0.14 -24.14
N ALA A 148 -14.88 1.09 -23.62
CA ALA A 148 -13.72 1.94 -23.41
C ALA A 148 -12.74 1.36 -22.35
N ILE A 149 -13.28 0.76 -21.28
CA ILE A 149 -12.46 0.08 -20.26
C ILE A 149 -11.81 -1.16 -20.86
N GLN A 150 -12.56 -2.01 -21.57
CA GLN A 150 -11.99 -3.17 -22.28
C GLN A 150 -10.88 -2.78 -23.26
N SER A 151 -11.05 -1.67 -23.99
CA SER A 151 -10.03 -1.16 -24.93
C SER A 151 -8.75 -0.72 -24.21
N ALA A 152 -8.89 -0.08 -23.05
CA ALA A 152 -7.75 0.30 -22.22
C ALA A 152 -7.01 -0.92 -21.67
N TYR A 153 -7.72 -1.97 -21.23
CA TYR A 153 -7.10 -3.24 -20.80
C TYR A 153 -6.33 -3.91 -21.94
N ASN A 154 -6.87 -3.94 -23.16
CA ASN A 154 -6.14 -4.48 -24.31
C ASN A 154 -4.80 -3.75 -24.57
N SER A 155 -4.80 -2.42 -24.41
CA SER A 155 -3.59 -1.60 -24.55
C SER A 155 -2.57 -1.89 -23.44
N TRP A 156 -3.05 -1.97 -22.20
CA TRP A 156 -2.22 -2.26 -21.04
C TRP A 156 -1.69 -3.69 -21.04
N GLY A 157 -2.49 -4.70 -21.40
CA GLY A 157 -2.06 -6.09 -21.53
C GLY A 157 -0.99 -6.31 -22.61
N SER A 158 -0.89 -5.40 -23.59
CA SER A 158 0.21 -5.40 -24.56
C SER A 158 1.49 -4.72 -24.04
N ASN A 159 1.40 -3.95 -22.95
CA ASN A 159 2.48 -3.20 -22.33
C ASN A 159 2.37 -3.23 -20.79
N PRO A 160 2.35 -4.40 -20.14
CA PRO A 160 1.95 -4.56 -18.74
C PRO A 160 2.80 -3.72 -17.78
N GLY A 161 4.12 -3.60 -18.02
CA GLY A 161 5.02 -2.78 -17.21
C GLY A 161 4.92 -1.25 -17.43
N ASN A 162 4.02 -0.75 -18.27
CA ASN A 162 3.87 0.68 -18.53
C ASN A 162 2.86 1.32 -17.55
N PRO A 163 3.31 2.17 -16.60
CA PRO A 163 2.44 2.80 -15.61
C PRO A 163 1.39 3.73 -16.22
N LEU A 164 1.65 4.30 -17.41
CA LEU A 164 0.70 5.20 -18.08
C LEU A 164 -0.47 4.45 -18.72
N GLU A 165 -0.25 3.21 -19.17
CA GLU A 165 -1.31 2.35 -19.71
C GLU A 165 -2.24 1.86 -18.58
N ALA A 166 -1.67 1.40 -17.47
CA ALA A 166 -2.43 1.08 -16.25
C ALA A 166 -3.24 2.29 -15.77
N ASN A 167 -2.61 3.47 -15.81
CA ASN A 167 -3.26 4.73 -15.47
C ASN A 167 -4.40 5.09 -16.43
N CYS A 168 -4.34 4.72 -17.71
CA CYS A 168 -5.45 4.92 -18.63
C CYS A 168 -6.68 4.09 -18.21
N VAL A 169 -6.48 2.82 -17.84
CA VAL A 169 -7.55 1.97 -17.28
C VAL A 169 -8.14 2.60 -16.02
N ALA A 170 -7.31 2.97 -15.04
CA ALA A 170 -7.76 3.62 -13.81
C ALA A 170 -8.57 4.90 -14.09
N THR A 171 -8.13 5.69 -15.08
CA THR A 171 -8.80 6.93 -15.49
C THR A 171 -10.19 6.66 -16.07
N HIS A 172 -10.37 5.61 -16.87
CA HIS A 172 -11.68 5.20 -17.36
C HIS A 172 -12.61 4.74 -16.22
N ILE A 173 -12.09 3.97 -15.26
CA ILE A 173 -12.85 3.54 -14.08
C ILE A 173 -13.26 4.75 -13.24
N LYS A 174 -12.38 5.73 -13.04
CA LYS A 174 -12.70 6.96 -12.32
C LYS A 174 -13.73 7.82 -13.07
N SER A 175 -13.65 7.87 -14.39
CA SER A 175 -14.66 8.53 -15.22
C SER A 175 -16.03 7.88 -15.06
N LEU A 176 -16.10 6.54 -15.01
CA LEU A 176 -17.32 5.81 -14.72
C LEU A 176 -17.88 6.18 -13.33
N LEU A 177 -17.03 6.21 -12.31
CA LEU A 177 -17.43 6.65 -10.96
C LEU A 177 -18.01 8.07 -10.98
N TYR A 178 -17.41 9.02 -11.70
CA TYR A 178 -17.96 10.38 -11.84
C TYR A 178 -19.34 10.41 -12.48
N SER A 179 -19.63 9.53 -13.45
CA SER A 179 -20.97 9.40 -14.03
C SER A 179 -21.98 8.81 -13.05
N MET A 180 -21.56 7.93 -12.15
CA MET A 180 -22.43 7.20 -11.22
C MET A 180 -22.71 7.95 -9.91
N MET A 181 -21.70 8.58 -9.30
CA MET A 181 -21.81 9.23 -7.99
C MET A 181 -22.99 10.22 -7.84
N PRO A 182 -23.34 11.04 -8.85
CA PRO A 182 -24.51 11.92 -8.75
C PRO A 182 -25.85 11.19 -8.57
N ALA A 183 -25.93 9.90 -8.94
CA ALA A 183 -27.13 9.08 -8.75
C ALA A 183 -27.27 8.58 -7.29
N TYR A 184 -26.19 8.56 -6.50
CA TYR A 184 -26.16 7.94 -5.17
C TYR A 184 -25.80 8.98 -4.09
N PRO A 185 -26.76 9.82 -3.65
CA PRO A 185 -26.48 10.94 -2.74
C PRO A 185 -26.05 10.52 -1.33
N ASN A 186 -26.28 9.26 -0.94
CA ASN A 186 -25.89 8.71 0.37
C ASN A 186 -24.72 7.72 0.24
N LEU A 187 -23.94 7.79 -0.83
CA LEU A 187 -22.75 6.95 -1.02
C LEU A 187 -21.75 7.17 0.13
N GLU A 188 -21.30 6.07 0.73
CA GLU A 188 -20.35 6.06 1.85
C GLU A 188 -19.09 5.24 1.50
N TYR A 189 -19.23 4.20 0.67
CA TYR A 189 -18.18 3.21 0.44
C TYR A 189 -17.92 2.89 -1.04
N ILE A 190 -16.68 2.52 -1.33
CA ILE A 190 -16.26 1.90 -2.59
C ILE A 190 -15.53 0.59 -2.25
N VAL A 191 -15.89 -0.49 -2.94
CA VAL A 191 -15.22 -1.80 -2.83
C VAL A 191 -14.60 -2.13 -4.17
N LEU A 192 -13.31 -2.44 -4.18
CA LEU A 192 -12.57 -2.90 -5.35
C LEU A 192 -12.44 -4.42 -5.28
N VAL A 193 -12.90 -5.16 -6.29
CA VAL A 193 -12.86 -6.62 -6.29
C VAL A 193 -11.81 -7.12 -7.27
N GLY A 194 -10.76 -7.74 -6.73
CA GLY A 194 -9.60 -8.26 -7.44
C GLY A 194 -8.32 -7.50 -7.11
N ASP A 195 -7.19 -8.07 -7.54
CA ASP A 195 -5.86 -7.48 -7.41
C ASP A 195 -5.63 -6.32 -8.40
N ASP A 196 -4.38 -5.87 -8.50
CA ASP A 196 -3.95 -4.81 -9.40
C ASP A 196 -4.22 -5.10 -10.90
N ARG A 197 -4.23 -6.37 -11.30
CA ARG A 197 -4.51 -6.78 -12.69
C ARG A 197 -5.99 -6.68 -13.02
N ILE A 198 -6.86 -6.85 -12.01
CA ILE A 198 -8.31 -6.80 -12.17
C ILE A 198 -8.86 -5.38 -12.02
N VAL A 199 -8.42 -4.64 -11.00
CA VAL A 199 -8.72 -3.21 -10.81
C VAL A 199 -7.40 -2.52 -10.47
N PRO A 200 -6.76 -1.80 -11.40
CA PRO A 200 -5.42 -1.26 -11.18
C PRO A 200 -5.39 -0.21 -10.08
N HIS A 201 -4.38 -0.28 -9.23
CA HIS A 201 -3.99 0.87 -8.42
C HIS A 201 -3.68 2.06 -9.35
N ARG A 202 -3.91 3.30 -8.90
CA ARG A 202 -3.36 4.46 -9.60
C ARG A 202 -1.84 4.46 -9.41
N ARG A 203 -1.11 4.59 -10.52
CA ARG A 203 0.34 4.81 -10.49
C ARG A 203 0.59 6.30 -10.31
N ILE A 204 1.09 6.69 -9.14
CA ILE A 204 1.41 8.07 -8.80
C ILE A 204 2.92 8.24 -8.76
N ARG A 205 3.44 9.35 -9.30
CA ARG A 205 4.88 9.58 -9.40
C ARG A 205 5.49 9.67 -7.99
N ASP A 206 6.45 8.80 -7.72
CA ASP A 206 7.24 8.77 -6.51
C ASP A 206 8.38 9.80 -6.57
N ASP A 207 8.10 10.95 -5.96
CA ASP A 207 9.07 12.03 -5.75
C ASP A 207 9.86 11.88 -4.45
N ALA A 208 9.64 10.83 -3.64
CA ALA A 208 10.47 10.56 -2.46
C ALA A 208 11.93 10.32 -2.88
N LEU A 209 12.86 10.97 -2.18
CA LEU A 209 14.29 10.84 -2.44
C LEU A 209 14.89 9.66 -1.68
N VAL A 210 14.40 9.46 -0.45
CA VAL A 210 14.76 8.34 0.42
C VAL A 210 13.66 7.29 0.33
N ALA A 211 14.05 6.02 0.27
CA ALA A 211 13.13 4.89 0.16
C ALA A 211 12.14 5.05 -1.01
N ASN A 212 12.66 5.37 -2.20
CA ASN A 212 11.87 5.43 -3.42
C ASN A 212 11.52 4.02 -3.92
N GLU A 213 10.31 3.83 -4.44
CA GLU A 213 9.78 2.53 -4.88
C GLU A 213 10.64 1.82 -5.92
N ARG A 214 11.38 2.57 -6.74
CA ARG A 214 12.31 1.99 -7.72
C ARG A 214 13.34 1.04 -7.14
N ASN A 215 13.68 1.20 -5.86
CA ASN A 215 14.63 0.33 -5.17
C ASN A 215 14.00 -1.04 -4.84
N TYR A 216 12.67 -1.12 -4.84
CA TYR A 216 11.90 -2.35 -4.64
C TYR A 216 11.52 -3.05 -5.95
N ALA A 217 11.68 -2.40 -7.11
CA ALA A 217 11.25 -2.94 -8.40
C ALA A 217 11.78 -4.35 -8.72
N ALA A 218 13.02 -4.66 -8.34
CA ALA A 218 13.61 -5.98 -8.57
C ALA A 218 13.10 -7.07 -7.60
N ILE A 219 12.39 -6.68 -6.54
CA ILE A 219 11.79 -7.55 -5.53
C ILE A 219 10.30 -7.77 -5.83
N ALA A 220 9.63 -6.79 -6.44
CA ALA A 220 8.27 -6.96 -6.94
C ALA A 220 8.27 -7.90 -8.15
N GLU A 221 8.04 -9.19 -7.94
CA GLU A 221 8.13 -10.26 -8.94
C GLU A 221 6.94 -10.26 -9.95
N SER A 222 6.40 -9.09 -10.31
CA SER A 222 5.33 -8.89 -11.32
C SER A 222 5.78 -7.86 -12.35
N GLU A 223 5.51 -8.10 -13.64
CA GLU A 223 5.88 -7.17 -14.72
C GLU A 223 5.14 -5.82 -14.58
N GLU A 224 3.85 -5.86 -14.25
CA GLU A 224 3.00 -4.69 -14.05
C GLU A 224 3.49 -3.78 -12.91
N ILE A 225 3.82 -4.40 -11.77
CA ILE A 225 4.28 -3.70 -10.57
C ILE A 225 5.73 -3.27 -10.75
N SER A 226 6.64 -4.20 -11.06
CA SER A 226 8.07 -3.94 -11.25
C SER A 226 8.32 -2.83 -12.28
N GLY A 227 7.62 -2.88 -13.42
CA GLY A 227 7.68 -1.85 -14.45
C GLY A 227 7.32 -0.47 -13.90
N SER A 228 6.19 -0.38 -13.19
CA SER A 228 5.75 0.86 -12.54
C SER A 228 6.76 1.38 -11.50
N LEU A 229 7.20 0.52 -10.58
CA LEU A 229 8.14 0.92 -9.52
C LEU A 229 9.48 1.37 -10.12
N SER A 230 10.00 0.67 -11.13
CA SER A 230 11.28 0.99 -11.79
C SER A 230 11.31 2.40 -12.38
N LEU A 231 10.12 2.90 -12.76
CA LEU A 231 9.86 4.22 -13.31
C LEU A 231 9.41 5.25 -12.28
N ARG A 232 9.65 4.96 -10.99
CA ARG A 232 9.35 5.85 -9.88
C ARG A 232 7.86 6.11 -9.77
N TYR A 233 7.05 5.06 -9.78
CA TYR A 233 5.65 5.16 -9.40
C TYR A 233 5.41 4.36 -8.12
N PHE A 234 4.58 4.90 -7.23
CA PHE A 234 3.94 4.13 -6.16
C PHE A 234 2.47 3.86 -6.51
N LEU A 235 1.87 2.91 -5.81
CA LEU A 235 0.53 2.39 -6.08
C LEU A 235 -0.46 2.91 -5.05
N SER A 236 -1.61 3.43 -5.50
CA SER A 236 -2.64 3.94 -4.60
C SER A 236 -4.06 3.61 -5.04
N ASP A 237 -4.89 3.18 -4.11
CA ASP A 237 -6.34 3.05 -4.31
C ASP A 237 -7.12 4.32 -3.99
N ASP A 238 -6.53 5.27 -3.24
CA ASP A 238 -7.20 6.51 -2.83
C ASP A 238 -7.73 7.31 -4.02
N TYR A 239 -7.11 7.12 -5.18
CA TYR A 239 -7.58 7.61 -6.47
C TYR A 239 -9.06 7.36 -6.71
N TYR A 240 -9.61 6.21 -6.34
CA TYR A 240 -11.02 5.88 -6.55
C TYR A 240 -11.93 6.57 -5.53
N ALA A 241 -11.50 6.65 -4.28
CA ALA A 241 -12.26 7.22 -3.16
C ALA A 241 -12.15 8.74 -2.99
N ALA A 242 -11.30 9.42 -3.77
CA ALA A 242 -11.12 10.86 -3.75
C ALA A 242 -11.70 11.55 -5.02
N PRO A 243 -13.03 11.74 -5.17
CA PRO A 243 -13.61 12.47 -6.30
C PRO A 243 -13.25 13.97 -6.34
N ILE A 244 -12.75 14.53 -5.25
CA ILE A 244 -12.35 15.95 -5.18
C ILE A 244 -10.86 15.99 -4.87
N PRO A 245 -9.99 15.78 -5.89
CA PRO A 245 -8.56 15.83 -5.68
C PRO A 245 -8.10 17.25 -5.34
N MET A 246 -7.00 17.34 -4.61
CA MET A 246 -6.36 18.61 -4.26
C MET A 246 -5.12 18.84 -5.14
N PRO A 247 -4.80 20.09 -5.50
CA PRO A 247 -3.58 20.37 -6.24
C PRO A 247 -2.34 20.20 -5.36
N PHE A 248 -1.34 19.46 -5.84
CA PHE A 248 -0.05 19.29 -5.19
C PHE A 248 1.06 19.12 -6.24
N LYS A 249 2.11 19.95 -6.21
CA LYS A 249 3.27 19.87 -7.12
C LYS A 249 2.90 19.62 -8.60
N ASP A 250 2.00 20.44 -9.13
CA ASP A 250 1.48 20.38 -10.51
C ASP A 250 0.74 19.08 -10.89
N ARG A 251 0.34 18.28 -9.89
CA ARG A 251 -0.52 17.10 -10.02
C ARG A 251 -1.66 17.12 -9.00
N GLU A 252 -2.45 16.05 -9.01
CA GLU A 252 -3.54 15.80 -8.07
C GLU A 252 -3.04 14.93 -6.91
N PHE A 253 -3.39 15.33 -5.69
CA PHE A 253 -3.30 14.55 -4.46
C PHE A 253 -4.69 14.03 -4.09
N TYR A 254 -4.79 12.76 -3.76
CA TYR A 254 -6.04 12.03 -3.55
C TYR A 254 -6.24 11.77 -2.05
N LEU A 255 -6.90 12.70 -1.37
CA LEU A 255 -7.38 12.46 -0.01
C LEU A 255 -8.78 11.82 -0.08
N PRO A 256 -9.02 10.62 0.47
CA PRO A 256 -10.32 9.97 0.35
C PRO A 256 -11.50 10.72 0.99
N GLN A 257 -12.65 10.72 0.31
CA GLN A 257 -13.95 11.17 0.84
C GLN A 257 -14.90 10.01 1.20
N TYR A 258 -14.67 8.82 0.63
CA TYR A 258 -15.42 7.59 0.90
C TYR A 258 -14.56 6.57 1.62
N GLY A 259 -15.18 5.66 2.37
CA GLY A 259 -14.51 4.46 2.88
C GLY A 259 -14.14 3.53 1.71
N LEU A 260 -12.95 2.95 1.75
CA LEU A 260 -12.41 2.16 0.66
C LEU A 260 -11.87 0.83 1.17
N GLY A 261 -12.18 -0.26 0.47
CA GLY A 261 -11.60 -1.58 0.73
C GLY A 261 -11.40 -2.36 -0.56
N ARG A 262 -10.39 -3.22 -0.60
CA ARG A 262 -10.05 -4.07 -1.75
C ARG A 262 -10.14 -5.55 -1.37
N LEU A 263 -10.67 -6.40 -2.26
CA LEU A 263 -10.73 -7.85 -2.05
C LEU A 263 -9.73 -8.55 -2.96
N VAL A 264 -8.82 -9.34 -2.39
CA VAL A 264 -7.76 -10.07 -3.10
C VAL A 264 -7.65 -11.53 -2.61
N GLU A 265 -7.00 -12.44 -3.31
CA GLU A 265 -6.47 -12.31 -4.69
C GLU A 265 -7.29 -13.16 -5.66
N SER A 266 -7.34 -14.48 -5.44
CA SER A 266 -8.08 -15.40 -6.33
C SER A 266 -9.61 -15.30 -6.16
N PRO A 267 -10.41 -15.68 -7.18
CA PRO A 267 -11.86 -15.70 -7.07
C PRO A 267 -12.38 -16.51 -5.88
N ASN A 268 -11.74 -17.65 -5.56
CA ASN A 268 -12.11 -18.47 -4.42
C ASN A 268 -11.83 -17.80 -3.07
N GLU A 269 -10.68 -17.12 -2.91
CA GLU A 269 -10.33 -16.39 -1.69
C GLU A 269 -11.27 -15.19 -1.47
N ILE A 270 -11.50 -14.40 -2.52
CA ILE A 270 -12.45 -13.28 -2.50
C ILE A 270 -13.85 -13.77 -2.10
N LEU A 271 -14.31 -14.90 -2.67
CA LEU A 271 -15.59 -15.49 -2.30
C LEU A 271 -15.64 -15.88 -0.81
N GLY A 272 -14.53 -16.37 -0.25
CA GLY A 272 -14.38 -16.63 1.19
C GLY A 272 -14.60 -15.37 2.03
N VAL A 273 -13.89 -14.29 1.73
CA VAL A 273 -14.03 -12.99 2.42
C VAL A 273 -15.46 -12.47 2.37
N VAL A 274 -16.12 -12.53 1.20
CA VAL A 274 -17.51 -12.08 1.04
C VAL A 274 -18.46 -12.94 1.90
N ASN A 275 -18.25 -14.25 1.95
CA ASN A 275 -19.06 -15.14 2.77
C ASN A 275 -18.86 -14.92 4.27
N ALA A 276 -17.62 -14.69 4.71
CA ALA A 276 -17.30 -14.39 6.09
C ALA A 276 -17.98 -13.09 6.56
N PHE A 277 -17.90 -12.03 5.75
CA PHE A 277 -18.60 -10.77 6.00
C PHE A 277 -20.12 -10.97 6.14
N LEU A 278 -20.75 -11.72 5.23
CA LEU A 278 -22.19 -11.97 5.27
C LEU A 278 -22.61 -12.83 6.48
N ALA A 279 -21.71 -13.67 6.99
CA ALA A 279 -21.96 -14.47 8.19
C ALA A 279 -21.79 -13.65 9.48
N GLN A 280 -20.83 -12.74 9.52
CA GLN A 280 -20.51 -11.93 10.70
C GLN A 280 -20.25 -10.45 10.32
N PRO A 281 -21.31 -9.66 10.10
CA PRO A 281 -21.21 -8.25 9.72
C PRO A 281 -21.07 -7.33 10.96
N LEU A 282 -20.46 -7.79 12.05
CA LEU A 282 -20.14 -6.95 13.19
C LEU A 282 -18.98 -7.58 13.93
N LEU A 283 -17.91 -6.81 14.09
CA LEU A 283 -16.79 -7.20 14.93
C LEU A 283 -16.89 -6.43 16.24
N THR A 284 -16.64 -7.10 17.35
CA THR A 284 -16.45 -6.46 18.66
C THR A 284 -15.10 -6.92 19.15
N PRO A 285 -14.02 -6.16 18.95
CA PRO A 285 -12.70 -6.59 19.43
C PRO A 285 -12.62 -6.55 20.97
N GLN A 286 -12.06 -7.59 21.58
CA GLN A 286 -11.80 -7.69 23.03
C GLN A 286 -10.32 -7.64 23.35
N ASP A 287 -9.48 -8.22 22.48
CA ASP A 287 -8.05 -8.28 22.69
C ASP A 287 -7.24 -7.81 21.48
N ALA A 288 -5.96 -7.55 21.73
CA ALA A 288 -5.04 -7.12 20.71
C ALA A 288 -3.64 -7.64 20.96
N MET A 289 -2.88 -7.86 19.90
CA MET A 289 -1.43 -8.01 19.94
C MET A 289 -0.78 -6.80 19.27
N VAL A 290 0.20 -6.20 19.94
CA VAL A 290 0.94 -5.05 19.43
C VAL A 290 2.43 -5.38 19.50
N THR A 291 3.10 -5.33 18.35
CA THR A 291 4.56 -5.48 18.27
C THR A 291 5.22 -4.13 18.03
N GLY A 292 6.48 -3.99 18.44
CA GLY A 292 7.31 -2.84 18.12
C GLY A 292 8.75 -3.03 18.63
N TYR A 293 9.72 -2.54 17.86
CA TYR A 293 11.13 -2.46 18.27
C TYR A 293 11.78 -1.23 17.61
N ASP A 294 12.94 -0.85 18.14
CA ASP A 294 13.72 0.32 17.74
C ASP A 294 12.85 1.59 17.74
N PHE A 295 12.78 2.30 16.61
CA PHE A 295 12.01 3.53 16.48
C PHE A 295 10.50 3.31 16.60
N LEU A 296 9.98 2.09 16.37
CA LEU A 296 8.55 1.79 16.42
C LEU A 296 8.00 1.61 17.84
N ILE A 297 8.86 1.69 18.88
CA ILE A 297 8.46 1.46 20.27
C ILE A 297 7.48 2.53 20.76
N ASP A 298 7.67 3.79 20.40
CA ASP A 298 6.82 4.88 20.87
C ASP A 298 5.40 4.80 20.26
N GLN A 299 5.28 4.50 18.97
CA GLN A 299 4.03 4.24 18.29
C GLN A 299 3.31 3.00 18.86
N ALA A 300 4.03 1.91 19.09
CA ALA A 300 3.46 0.70 19.69
C ALA A 300 2.89 0.98 21.10
N ASN A 301 3.57 1.80 21.90
CA ASN A 301 3.06 2.24 23.21
C ASN A 301 1.82 3.13 23.08
N LEU A 302 1.81 4.09 22.14
CA LEU A 302 0.66 4.97 21.89
C LEU A 302 -0.57 4.17 21.43
N ILE A 303 -0.40 3.21 20.53
CA ILE A 303 -1.47 2.30 20.09
C ILE A 303 -1.98 1.49 21.28
N THR A 304 -1.07 0.95 22.10
CA THR A 304 -1.43 0.19 23.30
C THR A 304 -2.29 1.01 24.27
N ASP A 305 -1.89 2.25 24.58
CA ASP A 305 -2.65 3.14 25.45
C ASP A 305 -4.02 3.49 24.85
N THR A 306 -4.08 3.72 23.54
CA THR A 306 -5.32 4.03 22.83
C THR A 306 -6.30 2.85 22.88
N LEU A 307 -5.84 1.64 22.61
CA LEU A 307 -6.64 0.41 22.67
C LEU A 307 -7.16 0.15 24.09
N ASN A 308 -6.30 0.28 25.10
CA ASN A 308 -6.71 0.13 26.50
C ASN A 308 -7.78 1.16 26.90
N ASN A 309 -7.67 2.41 26.43
CA ASN A 309 -8.68 3.45 26.66
C ASN A 309 -10.01 3.18 25.96
N GLN A 310 -9.98 2.45 24.84
CA GLN A 310 -11.17 1.99 24.11
C GLN A 310 -11.73 0.67 24.68
N GLY A 311 -11.07 0.06 25.66
CA GLY A 311 -11.52 -1.16 26.33
C GLY A 311 -11.01 -2.48 25.71
N VAL A 312 -10.08 -2.40 24.76
CA VAL A 312 -9.42 -3.56 24.15
C VAL A 312 -8.16 -3.91 24.96
N THR A 313 -8.03 -5.16 25.37
CA THR A 313 -6.89 -5.61 26.18
C THR A 313 -5.70 -5.98 25.31
N VAL A 314 -4.58 -5.28 25.45
CA VAL A 314 -3.33 -5.66 24.76
C VAL A 314 -2.65 -6.81 25.49
N ILE A 315 -2.42 -7.92 24.77
CA ILE A 315 -1.80 -9.14 25.28
C ILE A 315 -0.29 -8.96 25.34
N SER A 316 0.28 -9.19 26.54
CA SER A 316 1.73 -9.22 26.80
C SER A 316 2.54 -8.09 26.13
N PRO A 317 2.15 -6.81 26.27
CA PRO A 317 2.82 -5.71 25.56
C PRO A 317 4.31 -5.59 25.92
N THR A 318 4.69 -5.90 27.16
CA THR A 318 6.10 -5.88 27.60
C THR A 318 6.98 -6.89 26.87
N ASP A 319 6.38 -7.97 26.37
CA ASP A 319 7.09 -9.06 25.71
C ASP A 319 7.33 -8.74 24.23
N PHE A 320 6.48 -7.92 23.60
CA PHE A 320 6.53 -7.61 22.16
C PHE A 320 6.83 -6.14 21.81
N ILE A 321 6.92 -5.25 22.79
CA ILE A 321 7.30 -3.84 22.61
C ILE A 321 8.67 -3.60 23.27
N ASN A 322 9.72 -4.10 22.62
CA ASN A 322 11.11 -4.02 23.10
C ASN A 322 12.10 -4.46 22.00
N ASN A 323 13.41 -4.30 22.27
CA ASN A 323 14.50 -4.70 21.37
C ASN A 323 15.03 -6.12 21.64
N ASN A 324 14.19 -7.07 22.05
CA ASN A 324 14.62 -8.42 22.41
C ASN A 324 13.72 -9.54 21.86
N TRP A 325 12.48 -9.28 21.47
CA TRP A 325 11.58 -10.32 20.97
C TRP A 325 12.04 -10.92 19.64
N THR A 326 11.78 -12.20 19.47
CA THR A 326 12.32 -13.01 18.37
C THR A 326 11.21 -13.57 17.48
N ALA A 327 11.58 -14.11 16.32
CA ALA A 327 10.66 -14.87 15.48
C ALA A 327 10.02 -16.04 16.24
N ALA A 328 10.77 -16.68 17.14
CA ALA A 328 10.27 -17.80 17.93
C ALA A 328 9.21 -17.34 18.94
N ASP A 329 9.38 -16.18 19.57
CA ASP A 329 8.40 -15.61 20.49
C ASP A 329 7.12 -15.24 19.74
N PHE A 330 7.26 -14.61 18.56
CA PHE A 330 6.14 -14.28 17.69
C PHE A 330 5.39 -15.54 17.24
N ASN A 331 6.11 -16.55 16.76
CA ASN A 331 5.52 -17.82 16.32
C ASN A 331 4.81 -18.53 17.47
N ALA A 332 5.35 -18.49 18.69
CA ALA A 332 4.71 -19.08 19.85
C ALA A 332 3.43 -18.34 20.26
N GLN A 333 3.41 -17.01 20.16
CA GLN A 333 2.25 -16.20 20.52
C GLN A 333 1.15 -16.23 19.47
N LEU A 334 1.49 -16.13 18.19
CA LEU A 334 0.48 -16.07 17.14
C LEU A 334 0.10 -17.49 16.66
N PHE A 335 1.08 -18.25 16.15
CA PHE A 335 0.84 -19.58 15.59
C PHE A 335 0.70 -20.70 16.63
N GLY A 336 1.09 -20.44 17.88
CA GLY A 336 0.91 -21.38 18.99
C GLY A 336 -0.53 -21.41 19.54
N ASN A 337 -1.37 -20.44 19.14
CA ASN A 337 -2.76 -20.34 19.59
C ASN A 337 -3.74 -20.70 18.46
N PRO A 338 -4.87 -21.34 18.80
CA PRO A 338 -5.86 -21.76 17.79
C PRO A 338 -6.67 -20.61 17.19
N VAL A 339 -6.76 -19.48 17.90
CA VAL A 339 -7.49 -18.27 17.49
C VAL A 339 -6.55 -17.10 17.64
N ALA A 340 -6.49 -16.24 16.62
CA ALA A 340 -5.70 -15.03 16.62
C ALA A 340 -6.34 -13.95 17.51
N PRO A 341 -5.57 -12.97 17.99
CA PRO A 341 -6.12 -11.77 18.62
C PRO A 341 -7.04 -10.99 17.67
N ASP A 342 -8.07 -10.34 18.21
CA ASP A 342 -9.06 -9.61 17.38
C ASP A 342 -8.41 -8.45 16.60
N LEU A 343 -7.46 -7.75 17.22
CA LEU A 343 -6.63 -6.73 16.58
C LEU A 343 -5.16 -7.12 16.61
N ILE A 344 -4.46 -6.94 15.49
CA ILE A 344 -3.04 -7.24 15.39
C ILE A 344 -2.31 -6.04 14.78
N SER A 345 -1.57 -5.31 15.60
CA SER A 345 -0.66 -4.25 15.17
C SER A 345 0.74 -4.81 14.95
N LEU A 346 1.08 -5.12 13.69
CA LEU A 346 2.35 -5.72 13.30
C LEU A 346 3.36 -4.64 12.91
N ASN A 347 4.02 -4.02 13.88
CA ASN A 347 5.05 -3.00 13.62
C ASN A 347 6.46 -3.64 13.67
N SER A 348 7.09 -3.70 12.49
CA SER A 348 8.43 -4.26 12.22
C SER A 348 8.89 -3.78 10.83
N HIS A 349 10.11 -4.12 10.39
CA HIS A 349 10.49 -4.05 8.99
C HIS A 349 9.80 -5.15 8.18
N PHE A 350 9.44 -4.85 6.93
CA PHE A 350 8.69 -5.76 6.06
C PHE A 350 9.25 -5.77 4.64
N GLU A 351 9.00 -6.89 3.98
CA GLU A 351 8.81 -7.03 2.55
C GLU A 351 7.37 -7.56 2.33
N HIS A 352 6.89 -7.59 1.09
CA HIS A 352 5.52 -8.03 0.79
C HIS A 352 5.19 -9.46 1.21
N TYR A 353 6.19 -10.34 1.36
CA TYR A 353 6.01 -11.76 1.74
C TYR A 353 6.64 -12.15 3.08
N ARG A 354 7.35 -11.23 3.77
CA ARG A 354 8.01 -11.53 5.06
C ARG A 354 8.18 -10.29 5.93
N PHE A 355 8.37 -10.48 7.22
CA PHE A 355 8.80 -9.43 8.13
C PHE A 355 9.99 -9.88 8.96
N PHE A 356 10.71 -8.90 9.49
CA PHE A 356 11.96 -9.08 10.21
C PHE A 356 11.75 -8.78 11.71
N PRO A 357 11.53 -9.80 12.55
CA PRO A 357 11.67 -9.65 14.00
C PRO A 357 13.04 -9.05 14.38
N ASN A 358 13.23 -8.72 15.66
CA ASN A 358 14.52 -8.22 16.14
C ASN A 358 15.64 -9.31 16.20
N THR A 359 15.51 -10.37 15.39
CA THR A 359 16.45 -11.47 15.23
C THR A 359 16.63 -11.85 13.76
N PRO A 360 17.69 -12.59 13.39
CA PRO A 360 17.97 -12.94 12.00
C PRO A 360 16.94 -13.86 11.31
N ASP A 361 16.07 -14.52 12.08
CA ASP A 361 15.05 -15.41 11.55
C ASP A 361 13.80 -14.60 11.17
N ASP A 362 13.34 -14.76 9.93
CA ASP A 362 12.18 -14.05 9.40
C ASP A 362 10.87 -14.83 9.65
N VAL A 363 9.74 -14.10 9.59
CA VAL A 363 8.41 -14.69 9.54
C VAL A 363 7.79 -14.41 8.17
N PHE A 364 7.26 -15.45 7.53
CA PHE A 364 6.74 -15.41 6.16
C PHE A 364 5.21 -15.40 6.14
N ALA A 365 4.62 -14.73 5.14
CA ALA A 365 3.17 -14.68 4.92
C ALA A 365 2.55 -16.07 4.73
N THR A 366 3.30 -17.00 4.14
CA THR A 366 2.90 -18.41 3.97
C THR A 366 2.61 -19.13 5.29
N GLN A 367 3.10 -18.63 6.42
CA GLN A 367 2.85 -19.22 7.75
C GLN A 367 1.46 -18.88 8.30
N ILE A 368 0.80 -17.81 7.82
CA ILE A 368 -0.52 -17.38 8.29
C ILE A 368 -1.58 -18.47 8.08
N VAL A 369 -1.54 -19.18 6.95
CA VAL A 369 -2.57 -20.16 6.56
C VAL A 369 -2.45 -21.55 7.23
N ALA A 370 -1.56 -21.71 8.22
CA ALA A 370 -1.11 -23.03 8.65
C ALA A 370 -1.88 -23.65 9.84
N GLY A 371 -2.68 -22.88 10.60
CA GLY A 371 -3.42 -23.46 11.74
C GLY A 371 -4.02 -22.53 12.79
N THR A 372 -3.89 -21.21 12.64
CA THR A 372 -4.54 -20.22 13.51
C THR A 372 -5.74 -19.64 12.77
N ASP A 373 -6.88 -19.54 13.43
CA ASP A 373 -8.06 -18.88 12.88
C ASP A 373 -7.92 -17.35 13.01
N TYR A 374 -7.95 -16.65 11.87
CA TYR A 374 -7.92 -15.18 11.80
C TYR A 374 -9.26 -14.60 11.32
N SER A 375 -10.31 -15.42 11.20
CA SER A 375 -11.60 -14.94 10.71
C SER A 375 -12.12 -13.83 11.62
N GLY A 376 -12.36 -12.65 11.03
CA GLY A 376 -12.77 -11.46 11.78
C GLY A 376 -11.64 -10.73 12.54
N SER A 377 -10.37 -11.11 12.37
CA SER A 377 -9.24 -10.32 12.88
C SER A 377 -8.97 -9.10 11.99
N ILE A 378 -8.57 -7.98 12.60
CA ILE A 378 -8.11 -6.77 11.90
C ILE A 378 -6.61 -6.63 12.14
N VAL A 379 -5.85 -6.79 11.06
CA VAL A 379 -4.40 -6.67 11.04
C VAL A 379 -4.01 -5.33 10.43
N PHE A 380 -3.07 -4.62 11.04
CA PHE A 380 -2.56 -3.37 10.50
C PHE A 380 -1.07 -3.21 10.78
N SER A 381 -0.36 -2.59 9.85
CA SER A 381 1.10 -2.48 9.90
C SER A 381 1.62 -1.21 9.26
N VAL A 382 2.64 -0.62 9.89
CA VAL A 382 3.48 0.45 9.29
C VAL A 382 4.60 -0.11 8.40
N GLY A 383 4.75 -1.43 8.32
CA GLY A 383 5.82 -2.10 7.59
C GLY A 383 5.89 -1.67 6.12
N CYS A 384 7.10 -1.65 5.57
CA CYS A 384 7.31 -1.41 4.14
C CYS A 384 6.70 -2.54 3.32
N HIS A 385 5.90 -2.21 2.30
CA HIS A 385 5.28 -3.19 1.40
C HIS A 385 4.39 -4.23 2.09
N SER A 386 4.02 -4.03 3.35
CA SER A 386 3.14 -4.94 4.11
C SER A 386 1.74 -5.05 3.51
N GLY A 387 1.34 -4.08 2.69
CA GLY A 387 0.11 -4.08 1.91
C GLY A 387 0.37 -4.10 0.41
N LEU A 388 1.54 -4.51 -0.08
CA LEU A 388 1.75 -4.70 -1.52
C LEU A 388 1.24 -6.09 -1.93
N SER A 389 0.13 -6.14 -2.66
CA SER A 389 -0.38 -7.37 -3.27
C SER A 389 0.34 -7.63 -4.59
N VAL A 390 1.20 -8.65 -4.60
CA VAL A 390 1.98 -9.07 -5.77
C VAL A 390 1.34 -10.32 -6.35
N PRO A 391 0.85 -10.26 -7.60
CA PRO A 391 0.31 -11.40 -8.32
C PRO A 391 1.05 -12.74 -8.15
N ASP A 392 0.28 -13.79 -7.89
CA ASP A 392 0.78 -15.17 -7.87
C ASP A 392 1.52 -15.55 -9.16
N GLY A 393 2.50 -16.46 -9.02
CA GLY A 393 3.26 -17.02 -10.13
C GLY A 393 4.47 -16.19 -10.56
N GLY A 394 4.73 -15.05 -9.90
CA GLY A 394 5.94 -14.24 -10.07
C GLY A 394 7.21 -14.88 -9.51
N THR A 395 7.09 -15.66 -8.43
CA THR A 395 8.20 -16.34 -7.77
C THR A 395 8.34 -17.80 -8.18
N SER A 396 9.54 -18.34 -8.01
CA SER A 396 9.80 -19.79 -8.07
C SER A 396 9.89 -20.46 -6.70
N SER A 397 9.80 -19.67 -5.62
CA SER A 397 9.95 -20.13 -4.23
C SER A 397 8.59 -20.26 -3.54
N ALA A 398 8.27 -21.45 -3.05
CA ALA A 398 7.07 -21.68 -2.24
C ALA A 398 7.08 -20.99 -0.86
N LEU A 399 8.18 -20.31 -0.48
CA LEU A 399 8.23 -19.52 0.75
C LEU A 399 7.76 -18.08 0.53
N THR A 400 7.83 -17.60 -0.71
CA THR A 400 7.52 -16.21 -1.10
C THR A 400 6.37 -16.16 -2.10
N ASP A 401 5.65 -17.27 -2.26
CA ASP A 401 4.55 -17.43 -3.20
C ASP A 401 3.24 -16.83 -2.70
N ARG A 402 3.27 -16.19 -1.53
CA ARG A 402 2.18 -15.42 -0.98
C ARG A 402 2.66 -14.11 -0.40
N ASP A 403 1.87 -13.09 -0.63
CA ASP A 403 2.00 -11.80 0.06
C ASP A 403 1.09 -11.73 1.29
N TRP A 404 1.31 -10.70 2.12
CA TRP A 404 0.50 -10.47 3.32
C TRP A 404 -0.99 -10.22 3.01
N PRO A 405 -1.38 -9.34 2.05
CA PRO A 405 -2.78 -9.17 1.65
C PRO A 405 -3.50 -10.47 1.34
N GLN A 406 -2.92 -11.32 0.49
CA GLN A 406 -3.48 -12.61 0.11
C GLN A 406 -3.52 -13.56 1.31
N ALA A 407 -2.45 -13.65 2.09
CA ALA A 407 -2.37 -14.58 3.22
C ALA A 407 -3.43 -14.31 4.30
N PHE A 408 -3.66 -13.04 4.65
CA PHE A 408 -4.71 -12.66 5.60
C PHE A 408 -6.12 -12.76 4.98
N SER A 409 -6.29 -12.38 3.71
CA SER A 409 -7.59 -12.52 3.01
C SER A 409 -8.01 -13.99 2.90
N ALA A 410 -7.06 -14.90 2.66
CA ALA A 410 -7.30 -16.34 2.62
C ALA A 410 -7.68 -16.93 4.00
N GLN A 411 -7.49 -16.18 5.09
CA GLN A 411 -7.98 -16.50 6.43
C GLN A 411 -9.15 -15.61 6.85
N GLU A 412 -9.80 -14.93 5.90
CA GLU A 412 -10.98 -14.09 6.13
C GLU A 412 -10.72 -12.92 7.10
N ALA A 413 -9.46 -12.50 7.21
CA ALA A 413 -9.02 -11.36 8.01
C ALA A 413 -8.97 -10.07 7.17
N VAL A 414 -9.05 -8.94 7.86
CA VAL A 414 -8.81 -7.62 7.27
C VAL A 414 -7.34 -7.25 7.44
N LEU A 415 -6.71 -6.68 6.40
CA LEU A 415 -5.35 -6.15 6.46
C LEU A 415 -5.31 -4.68 6.04
N LEU A 416 -4.60 -3.86 6.80
CA LEU A 416 -4.20 -2.51 6.42
C LEU A 416 -2.67 -2.42 6.36
N GLY A 417 -2.11 -2.03 5.22
CA GLY A 417 -0.65 -1.98 5.07
C GLY A 417 -0.19 -1.04 3.95
N ASN A 418 1.11 -0.77 3.91
CA ASN A 418 1.70 0.08 2.87
C ASN A 418 1.93 -0.73 1.60
N THR A 419 1.50 -0.21 0.44
CA THR A 419 1.91 -0.74 -0.89
C THR A 419 3.35 -0.37 -1.25
N GLY A 420 3.97 0.53 -0.49
CA GLY A 420 5.32 1.03 -0.71
C GLY A 420 6.16 1.10 0.56
N TYR A 421 7.29 1.79 0.50
CA TYR A 421 8.09 2.10 1.68
C TYR A 421 7.32 2.99 2.66
N GLY A 422 7.05 2.46 3.86
CA GLY A 422 6.53 3.22 5.00
C GLY A 422 7.62 4.08 5.63
N TYR A 423 7.20 5.16 6.30
CA TYR A 423 8.12 6.10 6.95
C TYR A 423 7.79 6.23 8.44
N GLY A 424 8.84 6.30 9.25
CA GLY A 424 8.78 6.52 10.69
C GLY A 424 9.88 7.49 11.13
N ASP A 425 9.84 7.92 12.38
CA ASP A 425 10.83 8.80 12.98
C ASP A 425 11.27 8.28 14.35
N SER A 426 12.55 8.48 14.71
CA SER A 426 13.12 7.93 15.94
C SER A 426 12.78 8.72 17.20
N ASP A 427 12.39 9.99 17.04
CA ASP A 427 12.17 10.92 18.15
C ASP A 427 10.68 11.27 18.33
N LEU A 428 9.85 11.02 17.30
CA LEU A 428 8.43 11.39 17.27
C LEU A 428 7.60 10.33 16.53
N VAL A 429 6.38 10.09 17.00
CA VAL A 429 5.35 9.40 16.22
C VAL A 429 4.96 10.28 15.01
N ALA A 430 5.49 9.95 13.83
CA ALA A 430 5.32 10.73 12.60
C ALA A 430 5.01 9.81 11.39
N TYR A 431 4.58 10.39 10.28
CA TYR A 431 4.39 9.66 9.01
C TYR A 431 3.48 8.42 9.16
N SER A 432 3.91 7.23 8.72
CA SER A 432 3.11 6.00 8.79
C SER A 432 2.74 5.65 10.24
N GLU A 433 3.60 5.99 11.21
CA GLU A 433 3.33 5.78 12.63
C GLU A 433 2.17 6.65 13.12
N ALA A 434 2.19 7.94 12.80
CA ALA A 434 1.10 8.86 13.12
C ALA A 434 -0.20 8.48 12.40
N LEU A 435 -0.11 8.06 11.15
CA LEU A 435 -1.28 7.61 10.39
C LEU A 435 -1.93 6.38 11.04
N MET A 436 -1.13 5.40 11.49
CA MET A 436 -1.65 4.22 12.19
C MET A 436 -2.17 4.53 13.60
N ALA A 437 -1.55 5.45 14.33
CA ALA A 437 -2.11 5.93 15.59
C ALA A 437 -3.48 6.60 15.37
N ASN A 438 -3.61 7.42 14.33
CA ASN A 438 -4.87 8.04 13.93
C ASN A 438 -5.91 6.99 13.49
N TYR A 439 -5.50 5.92 12.82
CA TYR A 439 -6.38 4.80 12.46
C TYR A 439 -6.95 4.10 13.70
N VAL A 440 -6.09 3.75 14.67
CA VAL A 440 -6.54 3.11 15.92
C VAL A 440 -7.46 4.04 16.73
N ALA A 441 -7.15 5.34 16.78
CA ALA A 441 -8.05 6.32 17.39
C ALA A 441 -9.40 6.39 16.66
N ALA A 442 -9.39 6.32 15.32
CA ALA A 442 -10.58 6.36 14.49
C ALA A 442 -11.43 5.08 14.60
N LEU A 443 -10.84 3.89 14.88
CA LEU A 443 -11.62 2.67 15.12
C LEU A 443 -12.58 2.80 16.31
N GLY A 444 -12.18 3.53 17.35
CA GLY A 444 -13.04 3.84 18.50
C GLY A 444 -13.87 5.12 18.35
N ASN A 445 -13.89 5.75 17.17
CA ASN A 445 -14.58 7.02 16.95
C ASN A 445 -15.94 6.81 16.28
N TRP A 446 -17.01 7.00 17.05
CA TRP A 446 -18.41 6.81 16.62
C TRP A 446 -19.12 8.11 16.24
N SER A 447 -18.39 9.19 16.00
CA SER A 447 -18.98 10.51 15.74
C SER A 447 -19.80 10.58 14.44
N GLU A 448 -19.56 9.66 13.50
CA GLU A 448 -20.28 9.55 12.23
C GLU A 448 -21.22 8.33 12.15
N GLY A 449 -21.47 7.65 13.28
CA GLY A 449 -22.30 6.45 13.36
C GLY A 449 -21.50 5.18 13.62
N PRO A 450 -22.05 4.00 13.28
CA PRO A 450 -21.32 2.74 13.38
C PRO A 450 -20.03 2.73 12.58
N GLN A 451 -18.91 2.43 13.25
CA GLN A 451 -17.59 2.72 12.71
C GLN A 451 -17.03 1.56 11.87
N THR A 452 -16.91 1.71 10.56
CA THR A 452 -16.27 0.70 9.70
C THR A 452 -14.75 0.89 9.61
N VAL A 453 -14.02 -0.17 9.26
CA VAL A 453 -12.58 -0.10 8.98
C VAL A 453 -12.25 0.88 7.84
N GLY A 454 -13.11 0.95 6.82
CA GLY A 454 -12.94 1.87 5.68
C GLY A 454 -13.15 3.34 6.07
N GLN A 455 -14.17 3.64 6.89
CA GLN A 455 -14.38 4.98 7.44
C GLN A 455 -13.25 5.36 8.41
N ALA A 456 -12.82 4.44 9.27
CA ALA A 456 -11.71 4.68 10.19
C ALA A 456 -10.45 5.09 9.42
N MET A 457 -10.14 4.39 8.32
CA MET A 457 -8.99 4.76 7.49
C MET A 457 -9.17 6.12 6.82
N ARG A 458 -10.35 6.40 6.25
CA ARG A 458 -10.66 7.70 5.66
C ARG A 458 -10.48 8.83 6.69
N MET A 459 -11.03 8.67 7.89
CA MET A 459 -10.92 9.63 8.99
C MET A 459 -9.47 9.81 9.41
N ALA A 460 -8.69 8.73 9.50
CA ALA A 460 -7.28 8.79 9.85
C ALA A 460 -6.44 9.58 8.84
N LYS A 461 -6.67 9.34 7.53
CA LYS A 461 -6.01 10.11 6.45
C LYS A 461 -6.37 11.59 6.51
N GLN A 462 -7.65 11.91 6.71
CA GLN A 462 -8.12 13.29 6.81
C GLN A 462 -7.56 13.98 8.07
N GLN A 463 -7.54 13.27 9.20
CA GLN A 463 -6.97 13.79 10.45
C GLN A 463 -5.47 14.08 10.28
N TYR A 464 -4.71 13.13 9.74
CA TYR A 464 -3.27 13.32 9.47
C TYR A 464 -3.04 14.59 8.63
N PHE A 465 -3.77 14.75 7.52
CA PHE A 465 -3.63 15.93 6.67
C PHE A 465 -3.99 17.24 7.41
N ASN A 466 -5.02 17.22 8.25
CA ASN A 466 -5.48 18.38 9.00
C ASN A 466 -4.55 18.77 10.17
N GLU A 467 -3.74 17.83 10.66
CA GLU A 467 -2.75 18.07 11.73
C GLU A 467 -1.48 18.75 11.21
N LEU A 468 -1.23 18.70 9.91
CA LEU A 468 -0.07 19.35 9.30
C LEU A 468 -0.18 20.87 9.34
N ALA A 469 0.94 21.52 9.62
CA ALA A 469 1.03 22.96 9.55
C ALA A 469 0.83 23.45 8.10
N GLY A 470 0.22 24.62 7.93
CA GLY A 470 0.01 25.20 6.61
C GLY A 470 1.31 25.31 5.81
N GLY A 471 1.36 24.64 4.65
CA GLY A 471 2.53 24.62 3.77
C GLY A 471 3.62 23.60 4.12
N SER A 472 3.41 22.72 5.11
CA SER A 472 4.38 21.67 5.47
C SER A 472 4.15 20.34 4.75
N PHE A 473 3.03 20.16 4.04
CA PHE A 473 2.73 18.93 3.30
C PHE A 473 3.80 18.65 2.23
N SER A 474 4.48 17.52 2.39
CA SER A 474 5.62 17.09 1.58
C SER A 474 5.29 15.88 0.70
N ASN A 475 6.22 15.50 -0.18
CA ASN A 475 6.12 14.26 -0.96
C ASN A 475 6.17 13.00 -0.08
N TYR A 476 6.74 13.09 1.13
CA TYR A 476 6.69 11.98 2.08
C TYR A 476 5.28 11.84 2.66
N ASP A 477 4.62 12.95 2.99
CA ASP A 477 3.24 12.96 3.49
C ASP A 477 2.24 12.46 2.44
N GLU A 478 2.38 12.91 1.20
CA GLU A 478 1.59 12.39 0.06
C GLU A 478 1.74 10.87 -0.04
N LYS A 479 2.99 10.39 -0.08
CA LYS A 479 3.27 8.96 -0.20
C LYS A 479 2.72 8.16 0.99
N VAL A 480 2.92 8.61 2.22
CA VAL A 480 2.39 7.97 3.45
C VAL A 480 0.87 7.78 3.38
N LEU A 481 0.15 8.82 2.96
CA LEU A 481 -1.31 8.77 2.87
C LEU A 481 -1.76 7.82 1.76
N GLU A 482 -1.15 7.93 0.58
CA GLU A 482 -1.65 7.28 -0.63
C GLU A 482 -1.23 5.81 -0.77
N ILE A 483 -0.16 5.35 -0.10
CA ILE A 483 0.25 3.93 -0.14
C ILE A 483 -0.48 3.06 0.89
N MET A 484 -1.11 3.66 1.90
CA MET A 484 -1.79 2.91 2.97
C MET A 484 -3.12 2.33 2.47
N THR A 485 -3.14 1.02 2.21
CA THR A 485 -4.23 0.33 1.50
C THR A 485 -4.92 -0.69 2.40
N LEU A 486 -6.25 -0.69 2.36
CA LEU A 486 -7.11 -1.61 3.12
C LEU A 486 -7.56 -2.79 2.24
N TYR A 487 -7.35 -4.00 2.75
CA TYR A 487 -7.77 -5.26 2.17
C TYR A 487 -8.83 -5.94 3.05
N GLY A 488 -9.94 -6.35 2.45
CA GLY A 488 -11.06 -7.00 3.11
C GLY A 488 -12.31 -6.11 3.24
N LEU A 489 -13.33 -6.68 3.89
CA LEU A 489 -14.57 -6.00 4.25
C LEU A 489 -14.74 -6.11 5.76
N CYS A 490 -15.08 -5.00 6.44
CA CYS A 490 -15.61 -5.09 7.79
C CYS A 490 -16.65 -3.98 8.01
N PRO A 491 -17.90 -4.35 8.33
CA PRO A 491 -18.92 -3.38 8.67
C PRO A 491 -18.95 -3.31 10.21
N CYS A 492 -18.56 -2.16 10.76
CA CYS A 492 -18.66 -1.84 12.18
C CYS A 492 -17.68 -2.61 13.10
N CYS A 493 -16.73 -1.88 13.69
CA CYS A 493 -16.02 -2.27 14.90
C CYS A 493 -16.81 -1.70 16.09
N GLY A 494 -17.42 -2.59 16.87
CA GLY A 494 -18.31 -2.39 18.02
C GLY A 494 -17.59 -2.20 19.35
#